data_AF-A0A2Z5CVU9-F1
#
_entry.id   AF-A0A2Z5CVU9-F1
#
_cell.length_a   1.000
_cell.length_b   1.000
_cell.length_c   1.000
_cell.angle_alpha   90.00
_cell.angle_beta   90.00
_cell.angle_gamma   90.00
#
_symmetry.space_group_name_H-M   'P 1'
#
loop_
_entity.id
_entity.type
_entity.pdbx_description
1 polymer ?
#
loop_
_entity_poly.entity_id
_entity_poly.type
_entity_poly.pdbx_seq_one_letter_code
_entity_poly.pdbx_strand_id
1 'polypeptide(L)'
;CRRLDGLGYWSNWSRPAYTLVMDVKVPMRGPEFWRIMNGDITKKEKNVTLLWKPLMKNDSLCSVRRYVVQHRTAHNGTWSEDAGDQTNLTFLWAEQAHTVTVLAINSIGASLANFNLTFS
;
A
#
# COMPACT_ATOMS: atom_id res chain seq x y z
N CYS A 1 38.96 11.69 -10.50
CA CYS A 1 38.95 10.83 -11.70
C CYS A 1 40.38 10.67 -12.20
N ARG A 2 40.74 9.51 -12.77
CA ARG A 2 42.07 9.28 -13.37
C ARG A 2 41.89 8.66 -14.76
N ARG A 3 42.82 8.94 -15.66
CA ARG A 3 42.82 8.39 -17.02
C ARG A 3 42.85 6.86 -17.01
N LEU A 4 42.24 6.26 -18.03
CA LEU A 4 42.14 4.81 -18.20
C LEU A 4 43.52 4.14 -18.39
N ASP A 5 44.45 4.86 -19.02
CA ASP A 5 45.86 4.45 -19.20
C ASP A 5 46.68 4.50 -17.90
N GLY A 6 46.08 4.92 -16.78
CA GLY A 6 46.69 4.93 -15.46
C GLY A 6 47.75 6.01 -15.26
N LEU A 7 48.05 6.82 -16.29
CA LEU A 7 49.04 7.88 -16.24
C LEU A 7 48.46 9.15 -15.60
N GLY A 8 49.27 9.79 -14.74
CA GLY A 8 48.93 11.02 -14.03
C GLY A 8 48.24 10.85 -12.68
N TYR A 9 48.02 11.97 -11.98
CA TYR A 9 47.39 12.01 -10.66
C TYR A 9 45.85 12.00 -10.76
N TRP A 10 45.20 11.59 -9.67
CA TRP A 10 43.75 11.70 -9.54
C TRP A 10 43.33 13.17 -9.50
N SER A 11 42.30 13.52 -10.27
CA SER A 11 41.62 14.80 -10.10
C SER A 11 40.85 14.84 -8.79
N ASN A 12 40.65 16.04 -8.27
CA ASN A 12 39.65 16.30 -7.22
C ASN A 12 38.27 15.79 -7.65
N TRP A 13 37.44 15.46 -6.66
CA TRP A 13 36.05 15.09 -6.87
C TRP A 13 35.25 16.26 -7.44
N SER A 14 34.24 15.95 -8.26
CA SER A 14 33.27 16.94 -8.68
C SER A 14 32.43 17.42 -7.50
N ARG A 15 31.72 18.53 -7.69
CA ARG A 15 30.69 18.97 -6.74
C ARG A 15 29.59 17.89 -6.64
N PRO A 16 28.96 17.73 -5.46
CA PRO A 16 27.84 16.81 -5.30
C PRO A 16 26.67 17.24 -6.20
N ALA A 17 25.94 16.26 -6.72
CA ALA A 17 24.69 16.44 -7.45
C ALA A 17 23.53 15.85 -6.66
N TYR A 18 22.38 16.49 -6.70
CA TYR A 18 21.16 16.05 -6.01
C TYR A 18 20.06 15.78 -7.03
N THR A 19 19.30 14.71 -6.80
CA THR A 19 18.12 14.34 -7.60
C THR A 19 17.00 13.86 -6.70
N LEU A 20 15.76 13.88 -7.19
CA LEU A 20 14.62 13.33 -6.47
C LEU A 20 14.73 11.80 -6.44
N VAL A 21 14.42 11.22 -5.29
CA VAL A 21 14.30 9.76 -5.17
C VAL A 21 13.00 9.34 -5.85
N MET A 22 13.13 8.60 -6.95
CA MET A 22 12.00 8.01 -7.66
C MET A 22 11.82 6.56 -7.24
N ASP A 23 10.56 6.09 -7.22
CA ASP A 23 10.28 4.68 -7.06
C ASP A 23 10.84 3.89 -8.26
N VAL A 24 11.43 2.73 -8.01
CA VAL A 24 12.01 1.85 -9.06
C VAL A 24 11.25 0.53 -9.22
N LYS A 25 10.42 0.16 -8.23
CA LYS A 25 9.48 -0.97 -8.28
C LYS A 25 8.22 -0.67 -7.48
N VAL A 26 7.17 -1.46 -7.68
CA VAL A 26 5.97 -1.47 -6.83
C VAL A 26 6.27 -1.99 -5.41
N PRO A 27 5.43 -1.69 -4.40
CA PRO A 27 5.59 -2.29 -3.08
C PRO A 27 5.49 -3.82 -3.15
N MET A 28 6.39 -4.53 -2.48
CA MET A 28 6.38 -6.00 -2.51
C MET A 28 5.16 -6.57 -1.78
N ARG A 29 4.73 -5.91 -0.70
CA ARG A 29 3.66 -6.36 0.18
C ARG A 29 2.74 -5.21 0.58
N GLY A 30 1.44 -5.47 0.66
CA GLY A 30 0.45 -4.57 1.25
C GLY A 30 0.50 -4.60 2.79
N PRO A 31 -0.20 -3.67 3.47
CA PRO A 31 -0.19 -3.62 4.92
C PRO A 31 -0.98 -4.78 5.54
N GLU A 32 -0.53 -5.22 6.71
CA GLU A 32 -1.40 -5.98 7.62
C GLU A 32 -2.49 -5.06 8.15
N PHE A 33 -3.71 -5.57 8.18
CA PHE A 33 -4.87 -4.82 8.61
C PHE A 33 -5.82 -5.67 9.43
N TRP A 34 -6.61 -5.00 10.25
CA TRP A 34 -7.65 -5.59 11.08
C TRP A 34 -8.93 -4.79 10.93
N ARG A 35 -9.99 -5.27 11.59
CA ARG A 35 -11.33 -4.69 11.50
C ARG A 35 -11.88 -4.38 12.89
N ILE A 36 -12.68 -3.33 12.97
CA ILE A 36 -13.60 -3.06 14.07
C ILE A 36 -15.00 -3.07 13.45
N MET A 37 -15.93 -3.79 14.08
CA MET A 37 -17.33 -3.81 13.66
C MET A 37 -18.15 -3.07 14.70
N ASN A 38 -18.70 -1.92 14.33
CA ASN A 38 -19.61 -1.16 15.18
C ASN A 38 -21.04 -1.38 14.68
N GLY A 39 -21.85 -2.09 15.46
CA GLY A 39 -23.25 -2.37 15.13
C GLY A 39 -23.91 -3.29 16.13
N ASP A 40 -25.21 -3.11 16.32
CA ASP A 40 -26.06 -4.07 17.02
C ASP A 40 -26.12 -5.37 16.20
N ILE A 41 -25.97 -6.52 16.86
CA ILE A 41 -25.96 -7.85 16.22
C ILE A 41 -27.27 -8.09 15.44
N THR A 42 -28.33 -7.38 15.81
CA THR A 42 -29.67 -7.46 15.22
C THR A 42 -29.84 -6.69 13.90
N LYS A 43 -28.89 -5.80 13.53
CA LYS A 43 -28.98 -5.02 12.29
C LYS A 43 -28.34 -5.76 11.11
N LYS A 44 -29.09 -5.83 10.00
CA LYS A 44 -28.66 -6.41 8.71
C LYS A 44 -27.47 -5.69 8.07
N GLU A 45 -27.22 -4.44 8.44
CA GLU A 45 -26.08 -3.65 7.98
C GLU A 45 -25.20 -3.24 9.15
N LYS A 46 -23.88 -3.42 8.99
CA LYS A 46 -22.88 -3.13 10.02
C LYS A 46 -21.82 -2.19 9.47
N ASN A 47 -21.41 -1.23 10.28
CA ASN A 47 -20.26 -0.38 9.95
C ASN A 47 -18.98 -1.15 10.25
N VAL A 48 -18.20 -1.39 9.21
CA VAL A 48 -16.89 -2.03 9.30
C VAL A 48 -15.83 -0.96 9.11
N THR A 49 -15.02 -0.74 10.15
CA THR A 49 -13.84 0.11 10.06
C THR A 49 -12.60 -0.77 9.95
N LEU A 50 -11.92 -0.67 8.83
CA LEU A 50 -10.60 -1.25 8.63
C LEU A 50 -9.54 -0.33 9.22
N LEU A 51 -8.49 -0.93 9.78
CA LEU A 51 -7.36 -0.25 10.37
C LEU A 51 -6.08 -0.97 9.96
N TRP A 52 -5.05 -0.22 9.59
CA TRP A 52 -3.74 -0.76 9.26
C TRP A 52 -2.63 0.15 9.75
N LYS A 53 -1.39 -0.36 9.77
CA LYS A 53 -0.22 0.48 10.03
C LYS A 53 0.35 1.02 8.71
N PRO A 54 0.89 2.25 8.69
CA PRO A 54 1.66 2.71 7.55
C PRO A 54 2.82 1.75 7.27
N LEU A 55 3.02 1.38 6.01
CA LEU A 55 4.22 0.64 5.61
C LEU A 55 5.42 1.58 5.68
N MET A 56 6.35 1.27 6.58
CA MET A 56 7.60 2.03 6.69
C MET A 56 8.52 1.70 5.51
N LYS A 57 9.41 2.64 5.14
CA LYS A 57 10.36 2.47 4.03
C LYS A 57 11.19 1.17 4.12
N ASN A 58 11.47 0.69 5.34
CA ASN A 58 12.19 -0.57 5.55
C ASN A 58 11.39 -1.79 5.13
N ASP A 59 10.06 -1.77 5.29
CA ASP A 59 9.18 -2.89 4.96
C ASP A 59 8.79 -2.88 3.47
N SER A 60 8.73 -1.71 2.85
CA SER A 60 8.28 -1.56 1.46
C SER A 60 9.40 -1.54 0.42
N LEU A 61 10.67 -1.30 0.79
CA LEU A 61 11.79 -1.05 -0.15
C LEU A 61 11.50 0.02 -1.23
N CYS A 62 10.41 0.77 -1.07
CA CYS A 62 9.89 1.78 -1.98
C CYS A 62 9.01 2.76 -1.19
N SER A 63 8.72 3.94 -1.75
CA SER A 63 7.79 4.86 -1.09
C SER A 63 6.35 4.33 -1.23
N VAL A 64 5.51 4.56 -0.23
CA VAL A 64 4.06 4.35 -0.33
C VAL A 64 3.41 5.73 -0.37
N ARG A 65 2.59 5.98 -1.39
CA ARG A 65 1.93 7.27 -1.61
C ARG A 65 0.48 7.28 -1.14
N ARG A 66 -0.23 6.17 -1.33
CA ARG A 66 -1.63 6.01 -0.92
C ARG A 66 -2.02 4.56 -0.72
N TYR A 67 -3.17 4.33 -0.11
CA TYR A 67 -3.81 3.04 0.06
C TYR A 67 -5.13 2.97 -0.69
N VAL A 68 -5.43 1.80 -1.23
CA VAL A 68 -6.73 1.50 -1.85
C VAL A 68 -7.29 0.25 -1.21
N VAL A 69 -8.55 0.28 -0.84
CA VAL A 69 -9.27 -0.88 -0.33
C VAL A 69 -10.01 -1.51 -1.50
N GLN A 70 -9.68 -2.77 -1.80
CA GLN A 70 -10.34 -3.55 -2.84
C GLN A 70 -11.34 -4.51 -2.22
N HIS A 71 -12.54 -4.55 -2.79
CA HIS A 71 -13.66 -5.34 -2.31
C HIS A 71 -13.99 -6.40 -3.35
N ARG A 72 -14.30 -7.61 -2.90
CA ARG A 72 -14.72 -8.74 -3.74
C ARG A 72 -15.83 -9.53 -3.07
N THR A 73 -16.99 -9.65 -3.70
CA THR A 73 -18.08 -10.50 -3.23
C THR A 73 -18.00 -11.89 -3.86
N ALA A 74 -18.72 -12.85 -3.27
CA ALA A 74 -18.81 -14.21 -3.80
C ALA A 74 -19.41 -14.28 -5.21
N HIS A 75 -20.21 -13.29 -5.63
CA HIS A 75 -20.83 -13.23 -6.96
C HIS A 75 -20.02 -12.38 -7.96
N ASN A 76 -18.69 -12.33 -7.82
CA ASN A 76 -17.78 -11.56 -8.67
C ASN A 76 -18.03 -10.04 -8.71
N GLY A 77 -18.75 -9.48 -7.73
CA GLY A 77 -18.83 -8.04 -7.57
C GLY A 77 -17.50 -7.52 -7.04
N THR A 78 -16.84 -6.64 -7.79
CA THR A 78 -15.58 -6.02 -7.37
C THR A 78 -15.64 -4.51 -7.49
N TRP A 79 -15.24 -3.81 -6.43
CA TRP A 79 -15.06 -2.36 -6.44
C TRP A 79 -13.87 -1.98 -5.57
N SER A 80 -13.49 -0.70 -5.61
CA SER A 80 -12.37 -0.18 -4.84
C SER A 80 -12.68 1.20 -4.27
N GLU A 81 -12.15 1.46 -3.09
CA GLU A 81 -12.27 2.73 -2.38
C GLU A 81 -10.87 3.31 -2.15
N ASP A 82 -10.67 4.59 -2.48
CA ASP A 82 -9.39 5.27 -2.26
C ASP A 82 -9.34 5.77 -0.82
N ALA A 83 -8.37 5.28 -0.05
CA ALA A 83 -8.12 5.70 1.32
C ALA A 83 -7.06 6.81 1.41
N GLY A 84 -6.47 7.25 0.30
CA GLY A 84 -5.43 8.26 0.29
C GLY A 84 -4.24 7.86 1.17
N ASP A 85 -3.72 8.79 1.95
CA ASP A 85 -2.67 8.56 2.94
C ASP A 85 -3.20 8.08 4.31
N GLN A 86 -4.51 7.83 4.41
CA GLN A 86 -5.13 7.38 5.66
C GLN A 86 -4.76 5.92 5.97
N THR A 87 -4.93 5.59 7.25
CA THR A 87 -4.65 4.25 7.80
C THR A 87 -5.90 3.54 8.29
N ASN A 88 -7.05 4.08 7.92
CA ASN A 88 -8.36 3.53 8.22
C ASN A 88 -9.33 3.83 7.09
N LEU A 89 -10.35 2.99 6.95
CA LEU A 89 -11.46 3.21 6.04
C LEU A 89 -12.70 2.54 6.61
N THR A 90 -13.84 3.23 6.58
CA THR A 90 -15.11 2.68 7.06
C THR A 90 -16.07 2.48 5.92
N PHE A 91 -16.66 1.29 5.82
CA PHE A 91 -17.67 0.96 4.82
C PHE A 91 -18.85 0.22 5.45
N LEU A 92 -19.99 0.25 4.77
CA LEU A 92 -21.19 -0.49 5.17
C LEU A 92 -21.12 -1.93 4.63
N TRP A 93 -21.36 -2.90 5.51
CA TRP A 93 -21.41 -4.31 5.15
C TRP A 93 -22.81 -4.88 5.39
N ALA A 94 -23.42 -5.46 4.34
CA ALA A 94 -24.80 -5.95 4.32
C ALA A 94 -24.90 -7.50 4.34
N GLU A 95 -24.13 -8.16 5.21
CA GLU A 95 -24.18 -9.62 5.47
C GLU A 95 -23.95 -10.56 4.26
N GLN A 96 -23.51 -10.04 3.12
CA GLN A 96 -23.04 -10.87 2.01
C GLN A 96 -21.57 -11.28 2.23
N ALA A 97 -21.21 -12.52 1.83
CA ALA A 97 -19.81 -12.95 1.82
C ALA A 97 -18.93 -12.00 1.00
N HIS A 98 -17.99 -11.36 1.70
CA HIS A 98 -17.27 -10.20 1.21
C HIS A 98 -15.80 -10.34 1.60
N THR A 99 -14.88 -10.36 0.65
CA THR A 99 -13.44 -10.33 0.88
C THR A 99 -12.91 -8.93 0.63
N VAL A 100 -12.11 -8.42 1.56
CA VAL A 100 -11.46 -7.13 1.43
C VAL A 100 -9.95 -7.30 1.45
N THR A 101 -9.26 -6.47 0.67
CA THR A 101 -7.81 -6.43 0.52
C THR A 101 -7.36 -4.97 0.56
N VAL A 102 -6.38 -4.63 1.40
CA VAL A 102 -5.79 -3.29 1.40
C VAL A 102 -4.52 -3.31 0.55
N LEU A 103 -4.48 -2.46 -0.47
CA LEU A 103 -3.37 -2.30 -1.41
C LEU A 103 -2.55 -1.06 -1.07
N ALA A 104 -1.23 -1.19 -1.06
CA ALA A 104 -0.31 -0.05 -1.00
C ALA A 104 0.07 0.37 -2.41
N ILE A 105 0.04 1.67 -2.69
CA ILE A 105 0.29 2.22 -4.04
C ILE A 105 1.42 3.24 -4.01
N ASN A 106 2.30 3.17 -5.00
CA ASN A 106 3.34 4.16 -5.26
C ASN A 106 3.27 4.71 -6.71
N SER A 107 4.29 5.43 -7.20
CA SER A 107 4.22 5.97 -8.57
C SER A 107 4.31 4.91 -9.67
N ILE A 108 4.69 3.67 -9.35
CA ILE A 108 4.78 2.57 -10.32
C ILE A 108 3.50 1.73 -10.31
N GLY A 109 2.89 1.51 -9.14
CA GLY A 109 1.69 0.69 -9.05
C GLY A 109 1.37 0.17 -7.66
N ALA A 110 0.49 -0.84 -7.62
CA ALA A 110 -0.03 -1.46 -6.41
C ALA A 110 0.84 -2.63 -5.91
N SER A 111 0.70 -2.95 -4.63
CA SER A 111 1.42 -4.03 -3.97
C SER A 111 1.11 -5.42 -4.53
N LEU A 112 2.13 -6.27 -4.63
CA LEU A 112 2.03 -7.61 -5.22
C LEU A 112 1.40 -8.64 -4.28
N ALA A 113 1.90 -8.73 -3.04
CA ALA A 113 1.42 -9.69 -2.04
C ALA A 113 0.56 -8.98 -0.99
N ASN A 114 -0.72 -9.33 -0.89
CA ASN A 114 -1.66 -8.62 -0.02
C ASN A 114 -2.38 -9.58 0.92
N PHE A 115 -2.80 -9.05 2.06
CA PHE A 115 -3.62 -9.79 3.01
C PHE A 115 -5.08 -9.69 2.61
N ASN A 116 -5.82 -10.77 2.85
CA ASN A 116 -7.25 -10.83 2.59
C ASN A 116 -7.97 -11.04 3.91
N LEU A 117 -9.07 -10.32 4.08
CA LEU A 117 -9.97 -10.53 5.20
C LEU A 117 -11.37 -10.77 4.65
N THR A 118 -11.95 -11.93 5.01
CA THR A 118 -13.28 -12.33 4.56
C THR A 118 -14.29 -12.15 5.68
N PHE A 119 -15.39 -11.48 5.36
CA PHE A 119 -16.59 -11.35 6.17
C PHE A 119 -17.60 -12.40 5.67
N SER A 120 -18.20 -13.15 6.60
CA SER A 120 -19.17 -14.22 6.35
C SER A 120 -20.27 -14.19 7.40
#